data_AF-A0A7S0J305-F1
#
_entry.id   AF-A0A7S0J305-F1
#
_cell.length_a   1.000
_cell.length_b   1.000
_cell.length_c   1.000
_cell.angle_alpha   90.00
_cell.angle_beta   90.00
_cell.angle_gamma   90.00
#
_symmetry.space_group_name_H-M   'P 1'
#
loop_
_entity.id
_entity.type
_entity.pdbx_description
1 polymer ?
#
loop_
_entity_poly.entity_id
_entity_poly.type
_entity_poly.pdbx_seq_one_letter_code
_entity_poly.pdbx_strand_id
1 'polypeptide(L)'
;SAVNPDRVFMRLEMIPRIDTDTDAQYAERYYSPFNDRYFAFLGNKEFEQYVSTSAYARGAQAPSGFRYFFDGTEENMQLATDAVLELAAQWAGFVDAAEQIPAAAGI
;
A
#
# COMPACT_ATOMS: atom_id res chain seq x y z
N SER A 1 16.62 -5.27 25.00
CA SER A 1 16.02 -5.88 23.80
C SER A 1 17.03 -5.75 22.68
N ALA A 2 17.59 -6.86 22.19
CA ALA A 2 18.56 -6.80 21.11
C ALA A 2 17.83 -6.33 19.84
N VAL A 3 18.33 -5.28 19.20
CA VAL A 3 17.86 -4.88 17.88
C VAL A 3 18.13 -6.07 16.96
N ASN A 4 17.09 -6.70 16.41
CA ASN A 4 17.25 -7.70 15.35
C ASN A 4 17.70 -6.94 14.09
N PRO A 5 18.98 -7.07 13.65
CA PRO A 5 19.48 -6.34 12.49
C PRO A 5 18.79 -6.76 11.19
N ASP A 6 18.17 -7.95 11.18
CA ASP A 6 17.48 -8.52 10.02
C ASP A 6 15.98 -8.18 10.01
N ARG A 7 15.52 -7.35 10.97
CA ARG A 7 14.13 -6.92 11.02
C ARG A 7 13.89 -5.83 9.98
N VAL A 8 13.00 -6.11 9.05
CA VAL A 8 12.64 -5.22 7.95
C VAL A 8 11.41 -4.40 8.34
N PHE A 9 11.42 -3.13 7.96
CA PHE A 9 10.24 -2.28 7.94
C PHE A 9 9.76 -2.10 6.51
N MET A 10 8.50 -2.43 6.23
CA MET A 10 7.87 -2.20 4.94
C MET A 10 6.72 -1.22 5.07
N ARG A 11 6.78 -0.16 4.26
CA ARG A 11 5.65 0.69 3.92
C ARG A 11 5.45 0.62 2.40
N LEU A 12 4.31 0.10 1.97
CA LEU A 12 3.97 -0.09 0.57
C LEU A 12 2.52 0.32 0.34
N GLU A 13 2.29 1.38 -0.41
CA GLU A 13 0.95 1.87 -0.69
C GLU A 13 0.90 2.81 -1.90
N MET A 14 -0.27 2.90 -2.52
CA MET A 14 -0.57 3.93 -3.51
C MET A 14 -1.32 5.08 -2.84
N ILE A 15 -0.64 6.19 -2.59
CA ILE A 15 -1.20 7.32 -1.83
C ILE A 15 -2.43 7.88 -2.58
N PRO A 16 -3.60 8.02 -1.93
CA PRO A 16 -4.79 8.59 -2.55
C PRO A 16 -4.60 10.07 -2.91
N ARG A 17 -5.15 10.47 -4.06
CA ARG A 17 -5.13 11.86 -4.53
C ARG A 17 -6.39 12.64 -4.19
N ILE A 18 -7.41 11.95 -3.69
CA ILE A 18 -8.67 12.50 -3.21
C ILE A 18 -9.09 11.77 -1.92
N ASP A 19 -10.07 12.29 -1.20
CA ASP A 19 -10.59 11.69 0.03
C ASP A 19 -11.43 10.43 -0.28
N THR A 20 -10.91 9.26 0.12
CA THR A 20 -11.54 7.95 -0.12
C THR A 20 -12.77 7.69 0.75
N ASP A 21 -12.93 8.42 1.86
CA ASP A 21 -14.12 8.26 2.72
C ASP A 21 -15.34 8.94 2.09
N THR A 22 -15.12 9.96 1.26
CA THR A 22 -16.18 10.69 0.56
C THR A 22 -16.42 10.24 -0.88
N ASP A 23 -15.47 9.55 -1.50
CA ASP A 23 -15.57 9.02 -2.87
C ASP A 23 -15.38 7.50 -2.89
N ALA A 24 -16.48 6.79 -2.63
CA ALA A 24 -16.51 5.32 -2.63
C ALA A 24 -16.19 4.72 -4.02
N GLN A 25 -16.49 5.43 -5.12
CA GLN A 25 -16.20 4.93 -6.46
C GLN A 25 -14.70 4.97 -6.76
N TYR A 26 -14.03 6.05 -6.35
CA TYR A 26 -12.58 6.13 -6.41
C TYR A 26 -11.93 5.07 -5.52
N ALA A 27 -12.43 4.89 -4.30
CA ALA A 27 -11.94 3.88 -3.38
C ALA A 27 -12.02 2.47 -4.01
N GLU A 28 -13.19 2.10 -4.52
CA GLU A 28 -13.43 0.81 -5.16
C GLU A 28 -12.54 0.61 -6.39
N ARG A 29 -12.44 1.61 -7.26
CA ARG A 29 -11.68 1.52 -8.51
C ARG A 29 -10.19 1.31 -8.27
N TYR A 30 -9.61 2.04 -7.32
CA TYR A 30 -8.15 2.12 -7.19
C TYR A 30 -7.57 1.25 -6.06
N TYR A 31 -8.36 0.87 -5.06
CA TYR A 31 -7.86 0.14 -3.88
C TYR A 31 -8.39 -1.28 -3.76
N SER A 32 -9.64 -1.54 -4.14
CA SER A 32 -10.21 -2.89 -4.09
C SER A 32 -9.45 -3.95 -4.91
N PRO A 33 -8.79 -3.62 -6.05
CA PRO A 33 -8.00 -4.62 -6.78
C PRO A 33 -6.83 -5.24 -5.99
N PHE A 34 -6.36 -4.57 -4.92
CA PHE A 34 -5.26 -5.07 -4.08
C PHE A 34 -5.75 -5.73 -2.77
N ASN A 35 -7.06 -5.90 -2.58
CA ASN A 35 -7.64 -6.39 -1.33
C ASN A 35 -7.23 -7.83 -0.98
N ASP A 36 -7.18 -8.72 -1.97
CA ASP A 36 -6.82 -10.13 -1.72
C ASP A 36 -5.41 -10.22 -1.12
N ARG A 37 -4.47 -9.44 -1.68
CA ARG A 37 -3.11 -9.31 -1.17
C ARG A 37 -3.10 -8.69 0.23
N TYR A 38 -3.91 -7.66 0.47
CA TYR A 38 -4.06 -7.03 1.78
C TYR A 38 -4.53 -8.02 2.86
N PHE A 39 -5.58 -8.78 2.60
CA PHE A 39 -6.11 -9.75 3.56
C PHE A 39 -5.16 -10.93 3.77
N ALA A 40 -4.42 -11.34 2.75
CA ALA A 40 -3.38 -12.37 2.90
C ALA A 40 -2.28 -11.93 3.88
N PHE A 41 -1.81 -10.69 3.78
CA PHE A 41 -0.83 -10.14 4.71
C PHE A 41 -1.41 -9.93 6.11
N LEU A 42 -2.65 -9.45 6.22
CA LEU A 42 -3.34 -9.28 7.51
C LEU A 42 -3.45 -10.60 8.29
N GLY A 43 -3.66 -11.72 7.59
CA GLY A 43 -3.72 -13.05 8.17
C GLY A 43 -2.35 -13.69 8.48
N ASN A 44 -1.25 -13.10 8.01
CA ASN A 44 0.08 -13.68 8.15
C ASN A 44 0.76 -13.20 9.44
N LYS A 45 1.03 -14.14 10.36
CA LYS A 45 1.64 -13.85 11.68
C LYS A 45 3.10 -13.43 11.61
N GLU A 46 3.79 -13.72 10.51
CA GLU A 46 5.18 -13.30 10.29
C GLU A 46 5.29 -11.79 10.00
N PHE A 47 4.16 -11.12 9.69
CA PHE A 47 4.08 -9.70 9.38
C PHE A 47 3.34 -8.95 10.48
N GLU A 48 4.09 -8.30 11.37
CA GLU A 48 3.56 -7.51 12.48
C GLU A 48 3.11 -6.12 11.99
N GLN A 49 1.84 -5.77 12.17
CA GLN A 49 1.33 -4.45 11.77
C GLN A 49 2.02 -3.30 12.50
N TYR A 50 2.44 -2.30 11.73
CA TYR A 50 2.95 -1.04 12.26
C TYR A 50 1.86 0.04 12.24
N VAL A 51 1.62 0.63 13.42
CA VAL A 51 0.79 1.82 13.58
C VAL A 51 1.68 3.03 13.80
N SER A 52 1.62 4.01 12.90
CA SER A 52 2.40 5.24 13.05
C SER A 52 1.99 6.03 14.29
N THR A 53 2.95 6.65 14.97
CA THR A 53 2.69 7.58 16.08
C THR A 53 2.09 8.90 15.59
N SER A 54 2.35 9.29 14.34
CA SER A 54 1.79 10.50 13.71
C SER A 54 0.33 10.31 13.35
N ALA A 55 -0.55 11.16 13.89
CA ALA A 55 -1.97 11.18 13.51
C ALA A 55 -2.17 11.45 12.02
N TYR A 56 -1.38 12.38 11.47
CA TYR A 56 -1.41 12.69 10.04
C TYR A 56 -1.05 11.47 9.19
N ALA A 57 0.02 10.74 9.54
CA ALA A 57 0.42 9.55 8.79
C ALA A 57 -0.58 8.38 8.92
N ARG A 58 -1.44 8.38 9.93
CA ARG A 58 -2.55 7.43 10.01
C ARG A 58 -3.71 7.85 9.11
N GLY A 59 -4.07 9.13 9.08
CA GLY A 59 -5.14 9.65 8.22
C GLY A 59 -4.81 9.66 6.72
N ALA A 60 -3.54 9.80 6.36
CA ALA A 60 -3.09 9.81 4.96
C ALA A 60 -2.80 8.41 4.38
N GLN A 61 -3.12 7.33 5.10
CA GLN A 61 -2.87 5.96 4.64
C GLN A 61 -3.87 5.57 3.54
N ALA A 62 -3.40 4.86 2.52
CA ALA A 62 -4.27 4.22 1.54
C ALA A 62 -5.13 3.12 2.19
N PRO A 63 -6.39 2.93 1.75
CA PRO A 63 -7.28 1.88 2.28
C PRO A 63 -6.66 0.47 2.29
N SER A 64 -5.94 0.09 1.24
CA SER A 64 -5.25 -1.20 1.10
C SER A 64 -3.72 -1.09 1.28
N GLY A 65 -3.24 -0.06 2.01
CA GLY A 65 -1.81 0.20 2.21
C GLY A 65 -1.15 -0.69 3.28
N PHE A 66 0.08 -1.13 3.04
CA PHE A 66 0.85 -2.02 3.90
C PHE A 66 1.79 -1.25 4.82
N ARG A 67 1.79 -1.64 6.09
CA ARG A 67 2.71 -1.14 7.12
C ARG A 67 3.05 -2.29 8.06
N TYR A 68 4.22 -2.90 7.86
CA TYR A 68 4.60 -4.10 8.58
C TYR A 68 6.06 -4.08 9.04
N PHE A 69 6.33 -4.77 10.14
CA PHE A 69 7.64 -5.31 10.48
C PHE A 69 7.63 -6.82 10.27
N PHE A 70 8.75 -7.38 9.81
CA PHE A 70 8.94 -8.82 9.67
C PHE A 70 10.42 -9.19 9.74
N ASP A 71 10.74 -10.46 9.97
CA ASP A 71 12.11 -10.96 9.92
C ASP A 71 12.51 -11.23 8.46
N GLY A 72 13.69 -10.75 8.05
CA GLY A 72 14.22 -10.81 6.68
C GLY A 72 14.64 -12.20 6.20
N THR A 73 13.83 -13.23 6.47
CA THR A 73 13.99 -14.57 5.88
C THR A 73 13.77 -14.50 4.37
N GLU A 74 14.33 -15.47 3.63
CA GLU A 74 14.15 -15.56 2.17
C GLU A 74 12.66 -15.61 1.78
N GLU A 75 11.85 -16.38 2.52
CA GLU A 75 10.41 -16.50 2.32
C GLU A 75 9.69 -15.17 2.53
N ASN A 76 9.94 -14.47 3.64
CA ASN A 76 9.29 -13.19 3.92
C ASN A 76 9.71 -12.10 2.93
N MET A 77 10.99 -12.08 2.54
CA MET A 77 11.50 -11.15 1.53
C MET A 77 10.90 -11.43 0.14
N GLN A 78 10.67 -12.69 -0.22
CA GLN A 78 9.99 -13.06 -1.45
C GLN A 78 8.52 -12.59 -1.42
N LEU A 79 7.79 -12.84 -0.33
CA LEU A 79 6.41 -12.36 -0.17
C LEU A 79 6.30 -10.83 -0.28
N ALA A 80 7.21 -10.11 0.36
CA ALA A 80 7.27 -8.65 0.27
C ALA A 80 7.59 -8.18 -1.16
N THR A 81 8.53 -8.85 -1.84
CA THR A 81 8.89 -8.55 -3.24
C THR A 81 7.71 -8.77 -4.18
N ASP A 82 6.99 -9.88 -4.04
CA ASP A 82 5.81 -10.18 -4.85
C ASP A 82 4.73 -9.11 -4.66
N ALA A 83 4.48 -8.66 -3.43
CA ALA A 83 3.53 -7.59 -3.15
C ALA A 83 3.94 -6.25 -3.80
N VAL A 84 5.24 -5.92 -3.78
CA VAL A 84 5.77 -4.72 -4.44
C VAL A 84 5.55 -4.79 -5.95
N LEU A 85 5.89 -5.91 -6.57
CA LEU A 85 5.73 -6.10 -8.01
C LEU A 85 4.26 -6.09 -8.44
N GLU A 86 3.38 -6.69 -7.65
CA GLU A 86 1.93 -6.69 -7.89
C GLU A 86 1.36 -5.26 -7.82
N LEU A 87 1.68 -4.49 -6.78
CA LEU A 87 1.22 -3.11 -6.66
C LEU A 87 1.81 -2.21 -7.76
N ALA A 88 3.07 -2.43 -8.14
CA ALA A 88 3.71 -1.71 -9.24
C ALA A 88 3.05 -2.00 -10.59
N ALA A 89 2.71 -3.26 -10.87
CA ALA A 89 1.98 -3.64 -12.08
C ALA A 89 0.57 -3.04 -12.11
N GLN A 90 -0.13 -3.04 -10.97
CA GLN A 90 -1.43 -2.37 -10.86
C GLN A 90 -1.32 -0.86 -11.13
N TRP A 91 -0.35 -0.19 -10.52
CA TRP A 91 -0.12 1.24 -10.76
C TRP A 91 0.19 1.53 -12.23
N ALA A 92 1.06 0.73 -12.86
CA ALA A 92 1.39 0.87 -14.27
C ALA A 92 0.13 0.70 -15.15
N GLY A 93 -0.69 -0.30 -14.87
CA GLY A 93 -1.96 -0.51 -15.56
C GLY A 93 -2.93 0.66 -15.42
N PHE A 94 -2.96 1.33 -14.26
CA PHE A 94 -3.76 2.55 -14.09
C PHE A 94 -3.22 3.73 -14.88
N VAL A 95 -1.89 3.86 -14.99
CA VAL A 95 -1.27 4.90 -15.81
C VAL A 95 -1.58 4.67 -17.29
N ASP A 96 -1.45 3.44 -17.77
CA ASP A 96 -1.73 3.08 -19.17
C ASP A 96 -3.21 3.30 -19.53
N ALA A 97 -4.13 3.02 -18.60
CA ALA A 97 -5.57 3.19 -18.79
C ALA A 97 -6.07 4.61 -18.45
N ALA A 98 -5.19 5.52 -18.00
CA ALA A 98 -5.61 6.85 -17.59
C ALA A 98 -6.05 7.69 -18.79
N GLU A 99 -7.22 8.32 -18.67
CA GLU A 99 -7.63 9.35 -19.62
C GLU A 99 -6.74 10.59 -19.45
N GLN A 100 -6.26 11.14 -20.57
CA GLN A 100 -5.53 12.40 -20.54
C GLN A 100 -6.51 13.55 -20.26
N ILE A 101 -6.44 14.08 -19.05
CA ILE A 101 -7.22 15.26 -18.67
C ILE A 101 -6.43 16.50 -19.13
N PRO A 102 -7.02 17.39 -19.95
CA PRO A 102 -6.39 18.66 -20.29
C PRO A 102 -6.01 19.41 -19.02
N ALA A 103 -4.85 20.07 -19.04
CA ALA A 103 -4.51 21.00 -17.96
C ALA A 103 -5.68 21.98 -17.81
N ALA A 104 -6.14 22.19 -16.57
CA ALA A 104 -7.13 23.23 -16.30
C ALA A 104 -6.62 24.53 -16.94
N ALA A 105 -7.43 25.15 -17.81
CA ALA A 105 -7.10 26.45 -18.37
C ALA A 105 -6.75 27.36 -17.19
N GLY A 106 -5.51 27.87 -17.18
CA GLY A 106 -4.90 28.49 -16.01
C GLY A 106 -5.83 29.48 -15.33
N ILE A 107 -5.83 29.42 -14.00
CA ILE A 107 -6.36 30.49 -13.15
C ILE A 107 -5.43 31.70 -13.28
#